data_AF-A0ABD5PRE3-F1
#
_entry.id   AF-A0ABD5PRE3-F1
#
_cell.length_a   1.000
_cell.length_b   1.000
_cell.length_c   1.000
_cell.angle_alpha   90.00
_cell.angle_beta   90.00
_cell.angle_gamma   90.00
#
_symmetry.space_group_name_H-M   'P 1'
#
loop_
_entity.id
_entity.type
_entity.pdbx_description
1 polymer ?
#
loop_
_entity_poly.entity_id
_entity_poly.type
_entity_poly.pdbx_seq_one_letter_code
_entity_poly.pdbx_strand_id
1 'polypeptide(L)'
;MAGRALTTYQPTKPELAVLISGIVSMGLEILAVRIVAPQFGSHIYTVGGILTVFLAALSLGYWQGGKRSVTATNREMVWIMLATATYVAVVVYASDLLLTATATLAVPPRYASLPAVILLFGPPTYLLGFISPYAAELSRKERTGEASGHVYALGTIGSIFGSGATTFVLVPALTISQIGVLFGLTLVGTAVALTLPSLPRKSTVASMVVVLLLVGAAGGTPIAYDYRGEVVYETQTPYQQLEVVDDGDVRTLYLDGARHSAIDLEDPDRHVFTYTEYFHLPMLMADDVDDVDRVLFVGGGGYTGPQDFAEQYDVTVDVVEIDPEVTGAAETYFGLDRGDVNVHTGDGRQFLQRTDETYDLIVLDAFKKEQVPFHLTTVEFMELLSERLSEDGMVHANVISAPSGPAGEFYRAQYKTMAEVFPTVSSYRTSDLNAIQNVQLVASKDDTRLTKAELRDRNAARETGVDLQDPIDNRMAEPDTDDAPVLTDDRGEVDSLLDPMLGQRYVIEETDGTETTGEPAAAIGGDRTMRAPIATSR
;
A
#
# COMPACT_ATOMS: atom_id res chain seq x y z
N MET A 1 12.85 -32.84 52.57
CA MET A 1 12.78 -31.74 51.59
C MET A 1 11.97 -32.24 50.41
N ALA A 2 10.69 -31.85 50.34
CA ALA A 2 9.75 -32.32 49.32
C ALA A 2 9.90 -31.48 48.05
N GLY A 3 10.12 -32.14 46.91
CA GLY A 3 10.14 -31.52 45.60
C GLY A 3 8.73 -31.03 45.22
N ARG A 4 8.59 -29.73 44.94
CA ARG A 4 7.43 -29.19 44.24
C ARG A 4 7.52 -29.65 42.79
N ALA A 5 6.67 -30.60 42.42
CA ALA A 5 6.38 -30.89 41.03
C ALA A 5 5.87 -29.60 40.37
N LEU A 6 6.49 -29.20 39.25
CA LEU A 6 5.93 -28.22 38.33
C LEU A 6 4.62 -28.81 37.80
N THR A 7 3.49 -28.46 38.43
CA THR A 7 2.17 -28.77 37.90
C THR A 7 2.04 -28.05 36.56
N THR A 8 2.11 -28.80 35.46
CA THR A 8 1.79 -28.33 34.12
C THR A 8 0.38 -27.77 34.12
N TYR A 9 0.26 -26.44 34.06
CA TYR A 9 -1.00 -25.74 33.91
C TYR A 9 -1.66 -26.19 32.60
N GLN A 10 -2.87 -26.78 32.70
CA GLN A 10 -3.68 -27.15 31.54
C GLN A 10 -4.82 -26.14 31.40
N PRO A 11 -4.88 -25.36 30.31
CA PRO A 11 -5.95 -24.40 30.12
C PRO A 11 -7.28 -25.13 30.02
N THR A 12 -8.30 -24.61 30.71
CA THR A 12 -9.68 -25.04 30.59
C THR A 12 -10.21 -24.70 29.19
N LYS A 13 -11.31 -25.34 28.79
CA LYS A 13 -11.91 -25.09 27.47
C LYS A 13 -12.29 -23.62 27.23
N PRO A 14 -12.89 -22.89 28.19
CA PRO A 14 -13.17 -21.47 27.99
C PRO A 14 -11.90 -20.63 27.90
N GLU A 15 -10.85 -20.97 28.66
CA GLU A 15 -9.55 -20.28 28.59
C GLU A 15 -8.86 -20.49 27.24
N LEU A 16 -8.90 -21.71 26.69
CA LEU A 16 -8.41 -21.98 25.33
C LEU A 16 -9.18 -21.14 24.30
N ALA A 17 -10.49 -21.06 24.43
CA ALA A 17 -11.30 -20.30 23.51
C ALA A 17 -10.99 -18.80 23.54
N VAL A 18 -10.75 -18.25 24.72
CA VAL A 18 -10.32 -16.87 24.90
C VAL A 18 -8.97 -16.63 24.23
N LEU A 19 -7.98 -17.48 24.49
CA LEU A 19 -6.66 -17.38 23.89
C LEU A 19 -6.74 -17.34 22.35
N ILE A 20 -7.48 -18.29 21.76
CA ILE A 20 -7.65 -18.38 20.30
C ILE A 20 -8.45 -17.20 19.75
N SER A 21 -9.48 -16.73 20.47
CA SER A 21 -10.23 -15.54 20.04
C SER A 21 -9.36 -14.29 19.99
N GLY A 22 -8.41 -14.12 20.93
CA GLY A 22 -7.43 -13.04 20.90
C GLY A 22 -6.48 -13.15 19.71
N ILE A 23 -5.94 -14.35 19.46
CA ILE A 23 -5.07 -14.63 18.30
C ILE A 23 -5.77 -14.26 16.99
N VAL A 24 -6.98 -14.79 16.80
CA VAL A 24 -7.71 -14.60 15.54
C VAL A 24 -8.23 -13.17 15.41
N SER A 25 -8.69 -12.52 16.48
CA SER A 25 -9.18 -11.14 16.40
C SER A 25 -8.08 -10.17 15.96
N MET A 26 -6.87 -10.27 16.52
CA MET A 26 -5.77 -9.39 16.11
C MET A 26 -5.14 -9.83 14.80
N GLY A 27 -5.10 -11.13 14.51
CA GLY A 27 -4.68 -11.61 13.20
C GLY A 27 -5.59 -11.07 12.08
N LEU A 28 -6.90 -11.06 12.28
CA LEU A 28 -7.87 -10.48 11.34
C LEU A 28 -7.71 -8.95 11.20
N GLU A 29 -7.30 -8.25 12.25
CA GLU A 29 -7.02 -6.81 12.18
C GLU A 29 -5.81 -6.51 11.28
N ILE A 30 -4.73 -7.28 11.42
CA ILE A 30 -3.56 -7.18 10.53
C ILE A 30 -3.94 -7.53 9.08
N LEU A 31 -4.76 -8.57 8.88
CA LEU A 31 -5.28 -8.90 7.55
C LEU A 31 -6.17 -7.81 6.97
N ALA A 32 -6.96 -7.12 7.80
CA ALA A 32 -7.80 -6.01 7.34
C ALA A 32 -6.98 -4.89 6.72
N VAL A 33 -5.83 -4.55 7.30
CA VAL A 33 -4.92 -3.54 6.73
C VAL A 33 -4.47 -3.97 5.34
N ARG A 34 -4.08 -5.24 5.17
CA ARG A 34 -3.57 -5.76 3.89
C ARG A 34 -4.66 -5.94 2.83
N ILE A 35 -5.87 -6.33 3.22
CA ILE A 35 -7.01 -6.52 2.29
C ILE A 35 -7.55 -5.17 1.82
N VAL A 36 -7.55 -4.15 2.67
CA VAL A 36 -8.17 -2.84 2.39
C VAL A 36 -7.19 -1.89 1.70
N ALA A 37 -5.87 -2.03 1.93
CA ALA A 37 -4.85 -1.14 1.40
C ALA A 37 -4.83 -1.03 -0.14
N PRO A 38 -4.98 -2.09 -0.94
CA PRO A 38 -4.93 -1.97 -2.40
C PRO A 38 -6.06 -1.11 -2.99
N GLN A 39 -7.22 -1.08 -2.34
CA GLN A 39 -8.39 -0.33 -2.82
C GLN A 39 -8.46 1.09 -2.27
N PHE A 40 -7.99 1.31 -1.04
CA PHE A 40 -8.18 2.57 -0.31
C PHE A 40 -6.87 3.21 0.18
N GLY A 41 -5.72 2.64 -0.15
CA GLY A 41 -4.40 3.08 0.34
C GLY A 41 -4.14 2.77 1.82
N SER A 42 -2.88 2.83 2.22
CA SER A 42 -2.37 2.53 3.57
C SER A 42 -2.26 3.75 4.51
N HIS A 43 -2.75 4.91 4.07
CA HIS A 43 -2.73 6.18 4.81
C HIS A 43 -3.43 6.15 6.18
N ILE A 44 -3.13 7.14 7.04
CA ILE A 44 -3.51 7.17 8.46
C ILE A 44 -5.03 7.02 8.71
N TYR A 45 -5.87 7.50 7.80
CA TYR A 45 -7.33 7.38 7.94
C TYR A 45 -7.83 5.96 7.70
N THR A 46 -7.25 5.20 6.76
CA THR A 46 -7.61 3.81 6.54
C THR A 46 -7.23 2.96 7.74
N VAL A 47 -5.98 3.07 8.21
CA VAL A 47 -5.50 2.32 9.39
C VAL A 47 -6.27 2.73 10.64
N GLY A 48 -6.45 4.04 10.88
CA GLY A 48 -7.25 4.54 12.00
C GLY A 48 -8.72 4.11 11.94
N GLY A 49 -9.30 4.01 10.75
CA GLY A 49 -10.64 3.50 10.51
C GLY A 49 -10.76 2.03 10.88
N ILE A 50 -9.80 1.20 10.48
CA ILE A 50 -9.72 -0.23 10.84
C ILE A 50 -9.71 -0.39 12.36
N LEU A 51 -8.77 0.27 13.05
CA LEU A 51 -8.68 0.23 14.51
C LEU A 51 -10.01 0.64 15.17
N THR A 52 -10.64 1.71 14.68
CA THR A 52 -11.90 2.22 15.20
C THR A 52 -13.03 1.19 15.07
N VAL A 53 -13.17 0.56 13.90
CA VAL A 53 -14.20 -0.45 13.66
C VAL A 53 -13.97 -1.70 14.52
N PHE A 54 -12.73 -2.17 14.63
CA PHE A 54 -12.41 -3.33 15.46
C PHE A 54 -12.72 -3.08 16.93
N LEU A 55 -12.28 -1.94 17.49
CA LEU A 55 -12.56 -1.57 18.87
C LEU A 55 -14.07 -1.38 19.12
N ALA A 56 -14.80 -0.75 18.19
CA ALA A 56 -16.24 -0.59 18.29
C ALA A 56 -16.98 -1.94 18.24
N ALA A 57 -16.60 -2.83 17.33
CA ALA A 57 -17.19 -4.16 17.20
C ALA A 57 -16.91 -5.03 18.42
N LEU A 58 -15.66 -5.06 18.91
CA LEU A 58 -15.30 -5.76 20.14
C LEU A 58 -16.05 -5.20 21.35
N SER A 59 -16.10 -3.87 21.51
CA SER A 59 -16.82 -3.22 22.61
C SER A 59 -18.31 -3.60 22.62
N LEU A 60 -18.96 -3.57 21.45
CA LEU A 60 -20.35 -3.98 21.30
C LEU A 60 -20.53 -5.48 21.60
N GLY A 61 -19.58 -6.32 21.18
CA GLY A 61 -19.52 -7.75 21.46
C GLY A 61 -19.36 -8.04 22.96
N TYR A 62 -18.44 -7.37 23.64
CA TYR A 62 -18.24 -7.49 25.09
C TYR A 62 -19.48 -7.09 25.87
N TRP A 63 -20.10 -5.96 25.50
CA TRP A 63 -21.31 -5.47 26.15
C TRP A 63 -22.49 -6.43 25.97
N GLN A 64 -22.72 -6.91 24.74
CA GLN A 64 -23.83 -7.80 24.45
C GLN A 64 -23.58 -9.23 24.96
N GLY A 65 -22.33 -9.69 24.90
CA GLY A 65 -21.85 -10.94 25.47
C GLY A 65 -22.02 -10.98 26.99
N GLY A 66 -21.65 -9.90 27.69
CA GLY A 66 -21.84 -9.77 29.14
C GLY A 66 -23.32 -9.82 29.54
N LYS A 67 -24.22 -9.21 28.78
CA LYS A 67 -25.67 -9.32 29.04
C LYS A 67 -26.21 -10.74 28.86
N ARG A 68 -25.62 -11.52 27.95
CA ARG A 68 -26.04 -12.90 27.64
C ARG A 68 -25.20 -13.95 28.38
N SER A 69 -24.22 -13.55 29.20
CA SER A 69 -23.28 -14.48 29.82
C SER A 69 -23.95 -15.40 30.82
N VAL A 70 -25.04 -14.96 31.46
CA VAL A 70 -25.78 -15.74 32.47
C VAL A 70 -26.24 -17.11 31.97
N THR A 71 -26.52 -17.24 30.67
CA THR A 71 -26.93 -18.52 30.05
C THR A 71 -25.80 -19.19 29.28
N ALA A 72 -24.57 -18.69 29.38
CA ALA A 72 -23.44 -19.11 28.57
C ALA A 72 -23.10 -20.58 28.76
N THR A 73 -22.81 -21.24 27.64
CA THR A 73 -22.38 -22.62 27.57
C THR A 73 -21.23 -22.77 26.61
N ASN A 74 -20.41 -23.81 26.81
CA ASN A 74 -19.39 -24.20 25.82
C ASN A 74 -20.02 -24.40 24.42
N ARG A 75 -21.28 -24.82 24.35
CA ARG A 75 -22.01 -25.02 23.09
C ARG A 75 -22.27 -23.69 22.36
N GLU A 76 -22.60 -22.62 23.06
CA GLU A 76 -22.78 -21.32 22.40
C GLU A 76 -21.45 -20.76 21.91
N MET A 77 -20.37 -20.92 22.68
CA MET A 77 -19.02 -20.56 22.24
C MET A 77 -18.60 -21.31 20.97
N VAL A 78 -18.93 -22.60 20.86
CA VAL A 78 -18.75 -23.40 19.64
C VAL A 78 -19.47 -22.78 18.45
N TRP A 79 -20.74 -22.38 18.61
CA TRP A 79 -21.50 -21.77 17.51
C TRP A 79 -20.98 -20.38 17.14
N ILE A 80 -20.53 -19.58 18.11
CA ILE A 80 -19.89 -18.30 17.86
C ILE A 80 -18.62 -18.51 17.02
N MET A 81 -17.74 -19.45 17.42
CA MET A 81 -16.52 -19.75 16.68
C MET A 81 -16.77 -20.25 15.26
N LEU A 82 -17.76 -21.14 15.07
CA LEU A 82 -18.13 -21.62 13.75
C LEU A 82 -18.76 -20.52 12.89
N ALA A 83 -19.55 -19.62 13.48
CA ALA A 83 -20.11 -18.47 12.78
C ALA A 83 -19.01 -17.49 12.36
N THR A 84 -18.06 -17.18 13.24
CA THR A 84 -16.87 -16.38 12.90
C THR A 84 -16.06 -17.04 11.79
N ALA A 85 -15.78 -18.34 11.88
CA ALA A 85 -15.03 -19.07 10.83
C ALA A 85 -15.76 -19.09 9.48
N THR A 86 -17.09 -19.21 9.49
CA THR A 86 -17.90 -19.09 8.27
C THR A 86 -17.77 -17.69 7.66
N TYR A 87 -17.78 -16.66 8.50
CA TYR A 87 -17.61 -15.28 8.04
C TYR A 87 -16.21 -15.03 7.49
N VAL A 88 -15.17 -15.62 8.10
CA VAL A 88 -13.80 -15.57 7.56
C VAL A 88 -13.74 -16.18 6.16
N ALA A 89 -14.47 -17.26 5.88
CA ALA A 89 -14.59 -17.81 4.53
C ALA A 89 -15.22 -16.81 3.55
N VAL A 90 -16.21 -16.02 4.00
CA VAL A 90 -16.80 -14.93 3.20
C VAL A 90 -15.79 -13.83 2.93
N VAL A 91 -15.00 -13.43 3.93
CA VAL A 91 -13.94 -12.42 3.76
C VAL A 91 -12.91 -12.90 2.73
N VAL A 92 -12.45 -14.15 2.80
CA VAL A 92 -11.47 -14.73 1.87
C VAL A 92 -12.02 -14.82 0.44
N TYR A 93 -13.30 -15.17 0.27
CA TYR A 93 -13.87 -15.40 -1.06
C TYR A 93 -14.44 -14.14 -1.72
N ALA A 94 -14.94 -13.19 -0.92
CA ALA A 94 -15.73 -12.06 -1.39
C ALA A 94 -15.14 -10.69 -1.05
N SER A 95 -13.89 -10.62 -0.56
CA SER A 95 -13.21 -9.35 -0.26
C SER A 95 -13.32 -8.39 -1.43
N ASP A 96 -12.88 -8.80 -2.61
CA ASP A 96 -12.72 -7.91 -3.76
C ASP A 96 -14.08 -7.38 -4.21
N LEU A 97 -15.07 -8.27 -4.34
CA LEU A 97 -16.44 -7.90 -4.67
C LEU A 97 -17.02 -6.88 -3.68
N LEU A 98 -16.79 -7.08 -2.39
CA LEU A 98 -17.32 -6.21 -1.34
C LEU A 98 -16.55 -4.88 -1.26
N LEU A 99 -15.24 -4.89 -1.49
CA LEU A 99 -14.40 -3.69 -1.60
C LEU A 99 -14.86 -2.84 -2.78
N THR A 100 -14.99 -3.43 -3.98
CA THR A 100 -15.47 -2.73 -5.18
C THR A 100 -16.88 -2.20 -4.98
N ALA A 101 -17.80 -3.01 -4.44
CA ALA A 101 -19.17 -2.57 -4.21
C ALA A 101 -19.25 -1.40 -3.21
N THR A 102 -18.44 -1.42 -2.15
CA THR A 102 -18.42 -0.35 -1.14
C THR A 102 -17.68 0.90 -1.61
N ALA A 103 -16.71 0.77 -2.51
CA ALA A 103 -16.02 1.91 -3.12
C ALA A 103 -16.96 2.81 -3.93
N THR A 104 -18.07 2.28 -4.46
CA THR A 104 -19.08 3.07 -5.18
C THR A 104 -19.97 3.95 -4.28
N LEU A 105 -19.87 3.79 -2.95
CA LEU A 105 -20.67 4.56 -2.02
C LEU A 105 -20.19 6.01 -1.98
N ALA A 106 -21.11 6.95 -2.14
CA ALA A 106 -20.81 8.39 -2.06
C ALA A 106 -20.49 8.80 -0.62
N VAL A 107 -19.24 8.59 -0.21
CA VAL A 107 -18.69 8.91 1.11
C VAL A 107 -17.47 9.82 0.91
N PRO A 108 -17.22 10.81 1.78
CA PRO A 108 -16.01 11.61 1.69
C PRO A 108 -14.76 10.72 1.69
N PRO A 109 -13.72 11.02 0.89
CA PRO A 109 -12.56 10.15 0.68
C PRO A 109 -11.89 9.66 1.97
N ARG A 110 -11.76 10.54 2.97
CA ARG A 110 -11.24 10.23 4.32
C ARG A 110 -11.99 9.12 5.08
N TYR A 111 -13.23 8.81 4.68
CA TYR A 111 -14.09 7.80 5.30
C TYR A 111 -14.43 6.66 4.32
N ALA A 112 -13.84 6.64 3.12
CA ALA A 112 -14.22 5.73 2.05
C ALA A 112 -14.00 4.25 2.42
N SER A 113 -13.01 3.94 3.25
CA SER A 113 -12.73 2.57 3.70
C SER A 113 -13.70 2.07 4.78
N LEU A 114 -14.38 2.96 5.53
CA LEU A 114 -15.20 2.57 6.67
C LEU A 114 -16.35 1.61 6.31
N PRO A 115 -17.15 1.81 5.24
CA PRO A 115 -18.19 0.86 4.88
C PRO A 115 -17.65 -0.54 4.59
N ALA A 116 -16.52 -0.63 3.89
CA ALA A 116 -15.87 -1.89 3.55
C ALA A 116 -15.38 -2.62 4.81
N VAL A 117 -14.66 -1.90 5.68
CA VAL A 117 -14.14 -2.44 6.94
C VAL A 117 -15.28 -2.88 7.87
N ILE A 118 -16.34 -2.08 8.01
CA ILE A 118 -17.52 -2.40 8.82
C ILE A 118 -18.17 -3.68 8.30
N LEU A 119 -18.33 -3.81 6.99
CA LEU A 119 -18.96 -4.97 6.39
C LEU A 119 -18.09 -6.21 6.54
N LEU A 120 -16.82 -6.16 6.15
CA LEU A 120 -15.92 -7.31 6.11
C LEU A 120 -15.45 -7.76 7.50
N PHE A 121 -15.12 -6.83 8.39
CA PHE A 121 -14.45 -7.15 9.66
C PHE A 121 -15.29 -6.85 10.89
N GLY A 122 -16.35 -6.04 10.77
CA GLY A 122 -17.27 -5.79 11.88
C GLY A 122 -17.93 -7.05 12.44
N PRO A 123 -18.62 -7.87 11.62
CA PRO A 123 -19.31 -9.08 12.09
C PRO A 123 -18.41 -10.13 12.76
N PRO A 124 -17.27 -10.57 12.18
CA PRO A 124 -16.44 -11.60 12.82
C PRO A 124 -15.85 -11.09 14.14
N THR A 125 -15.43 -9.83 14.19
CA THR A 125 -14.87 -9.19 15.40
C THR A 125 -15.93 -8.99 16.48
N TYR A 126 -17.15 -8.59 16.12
CA TYR A 126 -18.28 -8.51 17.03
C TYR A 126 -18.58 -9.87 17.68
N LEU A 127 -18.59 -10.95 16.88
CA LEU A 127 -18.81 -12.31 17.37
C LEU A 127 -17.70 -12.75 18.34
N LEU A 128 -16.44 -12.48 18.02
CA LEU A 128 -15.30 -12.79 18.90
C LEU A 128 -15.41 -12.07 20.26
N GLY A 129 -15.98 -10.86 20.29
CA GLY A 129 -16.25 -10.11 21.53
C GLY A 129 -17.17 -10.83 22.53
N PHE A 130 -17.93 -11.86 22.12
CA PHE A 130 -18.75 -12.64 23.07
C PHE A 130 -17.93 -13.64 23.90
N ILE A 131 -16.75 -14.04 23.42
CA ILE A 131 -15.99 -15.14 24.00
C ILE A 131 -15.48 -14.80 25.40
N SER A 132 -14.95 -13.59 25.61
CA SER A 132 -14.41 -13.18 26.92
C SER A 132 -15.48 -13.14 28.02
N PRO A 133 -16.65 -12.48 27.87
CA PRO A 133 -17.70 -12.54 28.88
C PRO A 133 -18.22 -13.95 29.15
N TYR A 134 -18.37 -14.79 28.11
CA TYR A 134 -18.85 -16.17 28.28
C TYR A 134 -17.84 -17.02 29.05
N ALA A 135 -16.54 -16.86 28.76
CA ALA A 135 -15.49 -17.57 29.48
C ALA A 135 -15.35 -17.09 30.93
N ALA A 136 -15.58 -15.80 31.21
CA ALA A 136 -15.59 -15.27 32.56
C ALA A 136 -16.72 -15.89 33.39
N GLU A 137 -17.92 -16.04 32.82
CA GLU A 137 -19.05 -16.71 33.49
C GLU A 137 -18.78 -18.21 33.72
N LEU A 138 -18.18 -18.88 32.74
CA LEU A 138 -17.86 -20.31 32.83
C LEU A 138 -16.63 -20.60 33.71
N SER A 139 -15.95 -19.56 34.19
CA SER A 139 -14.79 -19.67 35.06
C SER A 139 -15.21 -20.15 36.45
N ARG A 140 -14.45 -21.09 37.01
CA ARG A 140 -14.71 -21.64 38.36
C ARG A 140 -14.08 -20.81 39.48
N LYS A 141 -13.60 -19.60 39.19
CA LYS A 141 -12.93 -18.75 40.17
C LYS A 141 -13.96 -18.11 41.12
N GLU A 142 -13.61 -18.02 42.40
CA GLU A 142 -14.54 -17.59 43.47
C GLU A 142 -14.91 -16.10 43.38
N ARG A 143 -14.03 -15.27 42.83
CA ARG A 143 -14.24 -13.82 42.70
C ARG A 143 -14.50 -13.46 41.24
N THR A 144 -15.62 -12.83 40.97
CA THR A 144 -16.00 -12.33 39.63
C THR A 144 -14.92 -11.42 39.03
N GLY A 145 -14.30 -10.56 39.83
CA GLY A 145 -13.18 -9.72 39.37
C GLY A 145 -11.92 -10.53 38.99
N GLU A 146 -11.67 -11.65 39.66
CA GLU A 146 -10.52 -12.52 39.35
C GLU A 146 -10.79 -13.37 38.10
N ALA A 147 -12.04 -13.83 37.90
CA ALA A 147 -12.48 -14.49 36.68
C ALA A 147 -12.30 -13.59 35.46
N SER A 148 -12.84 -12.37 35.51
CA SER A 148 -12.73 -11.39 34.43
C SER A 148 -11.28 -11.00 34.17
N GLY A 149 -10.51 -10.65 35.21
CA GLY A 149 -9.11 -10.25 35.05
C GLY A 149 -8.25 -11.34 34.40
N HIS A 150 -8.46 -12.60 34.77
CA HIS A 150 -7.74 -13.73 34.18
C HIS A 150 -8.08 -13.97 32.72
N VAL A 151 -9.37 -13.87 32.37
CA VAL A 151 -9.82 -13.99 30.97
C VAL A 151 -9.26 -12.85 30.12
N TYR A 152 -9.29 -11.60 30.61
CA TYR A 152 -8.66 -10.49 29.91
C TYR A 152 -7.16 -10.72 29.70
N ALA A 153 -6.43 -11.18 30.72
CA ALA A 153 -5.01 -11.48 30.59
C ALA A 153 -4.72 -12.54 29.53
N LEU A 154 -5.48 -13.64 29.50
CA LEU A 154 -5.34 -14.69 28.47
C LEU A 154 -5.69 -14.17 27.07
N GLY A 155 -6.72 -13.34 26.96
CA GLY A 155 -7.11 -12.71 25.71
C GLY A 155 -5.99 -11.81 25.18
N THR A 156 -5.41 -10.97 26.05
CA THR A 156 -4.27 -10.11 25.71
C THR A 156 -3.04 -10.91 25.29
N ILE A 157 -2.73 -12.01 25.98
CA ILE A 157 -1.63 -12.91 25.57
C ILE A 157 -1.90 -13.45 24.16
N GLY A 158 -3.13 -13.92 23.91
CA GLY A 158 -3.56 -14.38 22.59
C GLY A 158 -3.40 -13.28 21.54
N SER A 159 -3.85 -12.06 21.83
CA SER A 159 -3.72 -10.89 20.97
C SER A 159 -2.26 -10.55 20.63
N ILE A 160 -1.35 -10.60 21.60
CA ILE A 160 0.10 -10.37 21.39
C ILE A 160 0.67 -11.44 20.45
N PHE A 161 0.33 -12.72 20.65
CA PHE A 161 0.76 -13.78 19.76
C PHE A 161 0.12 -13.67 18.37
N GLY A 162 -1.16 -13.27 18.31
CA GLY A 162 -1.89 -13.05 17.06
C GLY A 162 -1.25 -11.98 16.21
N SER A 163 -1.08 -10.77 16.75
CA SER A 163 -0.44 -9.67 16.01
C SER A 163 1.02 -9.99 15.67
N GLY A 164 1.81 -10.47 16.64
CA GLY A 164 3.22 -10.80 16.43
C GLY A 164 3.44 -11.90 15.39
N ALA A 165 2.73 -13.03 15.51
CA ALA A 165 2.87 -14.13 14.54
C ALA A 165 2.35 -13.72 13.16
N THR A 166 1.26 -12.96 13.08
CA THR A 166 0.73 -12.53 11.78
C THR A 166 1.70 -11.60 11.08
N THR A 167 2.19 -10.57 11.77
CA THR A 167 3.09 -9.56 11.19
C THR A 167 4.47 -10.14 10.84
N PHE A 168 5.10 -10.91 11.75
CA PHE A 168 6.49 -11.32 11.59
C PHE A 168 6.69 -12.69 10.96
N VAL A 169 5.65 -13.53 10.86
CA VAL A 169 5.78 -14.91 10.38
C VAL A 169 4.77 -15.24 9.29
N LEU A 170 3.49 -14.97 9.49
CA LEU A 170 2.45 -15.41 8.55
C LEU A 170 2.42 -14.57 7.28
N VAL A 171 2.44 -13.23 7.41
CA VAL A 171 2.41 -12.32 6.25
C VAL A 171 3.60 -12.53 5.31
N PRO A 172 4.85 -12.69 5.79
CA PRO A 172 5.97 -12.98 4.90
C PRO A 172 5.98 -14.40 4.28
N ALA A 173 5.22 -15.35 4.83
CA ALA A 173 5.33 -16.77 4.45
C ALA A 173 4.11 -17.32 3.71
N LEU A 174 2.94 -16.67 3.83
CA LEU A 174 1.66 -17.17 3.33
C LEU A 174 0.88 -16.05 2.65
N THR A 175 0.07 -16.41 1.65
CA THR A 175 -0.86 -15.46 1.02
C THR A 175 -1.99 -15.06 1.98
N ILE A 176 -2.60 -13.90 1.76
CA ILE A 176 -3.70 -13.39 2.60
C ILE A 176 -4.83 -14.44 2.76
N SER A 177 -5.21 -15.09 1.66
CA SER A 177 -6.22 -16.16 1.64
C SER A 177 -5.83 -17.37 2.49
N GLN A 178 -4.56 -17.77 2.46
CA GLN A 178 -4.04 -18.87 3.27
C GLN A 178 -4.06 -18.52 4.77
N ILE A 179 -3.71 -17.29 5.14
CA ILE A 179 -3.77 -16.82 6.53
C ILE A 179 -5.23 -16.79 7.03
N GLY A 180 -6.16 -16.29 6.20
CA GLY A 180 -7.59 -16.32 6.50
C GLY A 180 -8.10 -17.74 6.75
N VAL A 181 -7.75 -18.69 5.88
CA VAL A 181 -8.09 -20.11 6.07
C VAL A 181 -7.46 -20.69 7.33
N LEU A 182 -6.20 -20.37 7.63
CA LEU A 182 -5.52 -20.81 8.85
C LEU A 182 -6.27 -20.35 10.10
N PHE A 183 -6.70 -19.08 10.17
CA PHE A 183 -7.52 -18.58 11.28
C PHE A 183 -8.89 -19.26 11.35
N GLY A 184 -9.56 -19.45 10.20
CA GLY A 184 -10.82 -20.17 10.13
C GLY A 184 -10.69 -21.62 10.64
N LEU A 185 -9.66 -22.35 10.22
CA LEU A 185 -9.38 -23.71 10.68
C LEU A 185 -9.01 -23.76 12.16
N THR A 186 -8.29 -22.76 12.67
CA THR A 186 -7.97 -22.65 14.10
C THR A 186 -9.23 -22.44 14.95
N LEU A 187 -10.17 -21.62 14.49
CA LEU A 187 -11.49 -21.47 15.11
C LEU A 187 -12.29 -22.77 15.09
N VAL A 188 -12.34 -23.47 13.94
CA VAL A 188 -13.04 -24.75 13.81
C VAL A 188 -12.41 -25.82 14.72
N GLY A 189 -11.09 -25.93 14.75
CA GLY A 189 -10.36 -26.86 15.60
C GLY A 189 -10.64 -26.61 17.08
N THR A 190 -10.69 -25.33 17.48
CA THR A 190 -11.05 -24.92 18.85
C THR A 190 -12.50 -25.27 19.17
N ALA A 191 -13.43 -25.02 18.25
CA ALA A 191 -14.82 -25.42 18.39
C ALA A 191 -14.97 -26.95 18.59
N VAL A 192 -14.22 -27.77 17.85
CA VAL A 192 -14.20 -29.23 18.06
C VAL A 192 -13.63 -29.57 19.43
N ALA A 193 -12.52 -28.95 19.84
CA ALA A 193 -11.89 -29.17 21.15
C ALA A 193 -12.83 -28.83 22.32
N LEU A 194 -13.65 -27.79 22.19
CA LEU A 194 -14.65 -27.41 23.18
C LEU A 194 -15.74 -28.49 23.37
N THR A 195 -16.03 -29.28 22.34
CA THR A 195 -17.04 -30.35 22.41
C THR A 195 -16.52 -31.65 23.02
N LEU A 196 -15.22 -31.96 22.90
CA LEU A 196 -14.61 -33.20 23.38
C LEU A 196 -14.87 -33.48 24.89
N PRO A 197 -15.09 -34.72 25.33
CA PRO A 197 -15.00 -35.96 24.56
C PRO A 197 -16.27 -36.31 23.76
N SER A 198 -17.38 -35.58 23.97
CA SER A 198 -18.62 -35.80 23.22
C SER A 198 -18.58 -35.08 21.88
N LEU A 199 -18.79 -35.79 20.76
CA LEU A 199 -18.90 -35.16 19.44
C LEU A 199 -20.37 -35.10 19.01
N PRO A 200 -21.12 -34.03 19.36
CA PRO A 200 -22.51 -33.91 18.97
C PRO A 200 -22.62 -33.78 17.45
N ARG A 201 -23.42 -34.66 16.83
CA ARG A 201 -23.59 -34.74 15.36
C ARG A 201 -23.80 -33.38 14.68
N LYS A 202 -24.55 -32.47 15.31
CA LYS A 202 -24.82 -31.12 14.77
C LYS A 202 -23.56 -30.26 14.66
N SER A 203 -22.72 -30.21 15.70
CA SER A 203 -21.47 -29.43 15.64
C SER A 203 -20.46 -30.09 14.71
N THR A 204 -20.36 -31.42 14.69
CA THR A 204 -19.44 -32.11 13.77
C THR A 204 -19.78 -31.84 12.31
N VAL A 205 -21.06 -31.95 11.93
CA VAL A 205 -21.49 -31.65 10.56
C VAL A 205 -21.26 -30.16 10.23
N ALA A 206 -21.60 -29.25 11.15
CA ALA A 206 -21.34 -27.83 10.96
C ALA A 206 -19.84 -27.55 10.77
N SER A 207 -18.96 -28.11 11.61
CA SER A 207 -17.50 -28.00 11.44
C SER A 207 -17.05 -28.51 10.09
N MET A 208 -17.53 -29.67 9.62
CA MET A 208 -17.16 -30.20 8.30
C MET A 208 -17.63 -29.29 7.15
N VAL A 209 -18.84 -28.74 7.23
CA VAL A 209 -19.35 -27.78 6.24
C VAL A 209 -18.48 -26.51 6.23
N VAL A 210 -18.13 -25.98 7.41
CA VAL A 210 -17.29 -24.78 7.50
C VAL A 210 -15.87 -25.04 6.96
N VAL A 211 -15.27 -26.21 7.23
CA VAL A 211 -13.99 -26.59 6.61
C VAL A 211 -14.11 -26.64 5.09
N LEU A 212 -15.17 -27.24 4.55
CA LEU A 212 -15.40 -27.27 3.11
C LEU A 212 -15.57 -25.86 2.52
N LEU A 213 -16.27 -24.96 3.22
CA LEU A 213 -16.40 -23.57 2.79
C LEU A 213 -15.06 -22.83 2.81
N LEU A 214 -14.23 -23.03 3.84
CA LEU A 214 -12.90 -22.42 3.93
C LEU A 214 -11.97 -22.91 2.82
N VAL A 215 -11.94 -24.22 2.56
CA VAL A 215 -11.13 -24.80 1.49
C VAL A 215 -11.65 -24.37 0.12
N GLY A 216 -12.97 -24.32 -0.07
CA GLY A 216 -13.60 -23.82 -1.29
C GLY A 216 -13.34 -22.32 -1.52
N ALA A 217 -13.32 -21.51 -0.47
CA ALA A 217 -13.03 -20.08 -0.54
C ALA A 217 -11.60 -19.80 -1.00
N ALA A 218 -10.61 -20.56 -0.50
CA ALA A 218 -9.21 -20.37 -0.90
C ALA A 218 -8.82 -21.03 -2.23
N GLY A 219 -9.55 -22.07 -2.65
CA GLY A 219 -9.31 -22.75 -3.92
C GLY A 219 -10.21 -22.30 -5.08
N GLY A 220 -11.21 -21.45 -4.80
CA GLY A 220 -12.09 -20.88 -5.81
C GLY A 220 -11.45 -19.71 -6.51
N THR A 221 -11.70 -19.55 -7.81
CA THR A 221 -11.46 -18.27 -8.50
C THR A 221 -12.33 -17.19 -7.84
N PRO A 222 -11.74 -16.05 -7.41
CA PRO A 222 -12.51 -14.90 -6.95
C PRO A 222 -13.60 -14.52 -7.95
N ILE A 223 -14.72 -13.97 -7.47
CA ILE A 223 -15.85 -13.57 -8.35
C ILE A 223 -15.51 -12.33 -9.19
N ALA A 224 -14.37 -11.69 -8.98
CA ALA A 224 -13.92 -10.56 -9.78
C ALA A 224 -13.23 -11.07 -11.07
N TYR A 225 -13.72 -10.62 -12.23
CA TYR A 225 -12.91 -10.58 -13.44
C TYR A 225 -11.96 -9.41 -13.28
N ASP A 226 -10.66 -9.68 -13.31
CA ASP A 226 -9.69 -8.60 -13.46
C ASP A 226 -9.83 -8.05 -14.89
N TYR A 227 -10.28 -6.80 -15.00
CA TYR A 227 -10.42 -6.11 -16.28
C TYR A 227 -9.09 -5.51 -16.75
N ARG A 228 -8.02 -5.61 -15.94
CA ARG A 228 -6.70 -5.05 -16.22
C ARG A 228 -5.84 -5.92 -17.14
N GLY A 229 -6.18 -7.19 -17.36
CA GLY A 229 -5.37 -8.13 -18.16
C GLY A 229 -5.18 -9.50 -17.49
N GLU A 230 -4.23 -10.29 -17.98
CA GLU A 230 -3.82 -11.55 -17.37
C GLU A 230 -2.79 -11.30 -16.25
N VAL A 231 -3.11 -11.70 -15.02
CA VAL A 231 -2.16 -11.64 -13.89
C VAL A 231 -1.09 -12.72 -14.07
N VAL A 232 0.12 -12.30 -14.41
CA VAL A 232 1.30 -13.15 -14.65
C VAL A 232 2.00 -13.53 -13.36
N TYR A 233 2.05 -12.59 -12.41
CA TYR A 233 2.68 -12.77 -11.10
C TYR A 233 1.91 -11.97 -10.06
N GLU A 234 1.71 -12.55 -8.88
CA GLU A 234 1.15 -11.87 -7.72
C GLU A 234 1.85 -12.35 -6.46
N THR A 235 2.25 -11.42 -5.60
CA THR A 235 2.81 -11.72 -4.29
C THR A 235 2.48 -10.63 -3.26
N GLN A 236 2.63 -10.97 -1.99
CA GLN A 236 2.51 -10.03 -0.88
C GLN A 236 3.87 -9.92 -0.18
N THR A 237 4.39 -8.70 -0.12
CA THR A 237 5.66 -8.39 0.55
C THR A 237 5.39 -7.75 1.92
N PRO A 238 6.41 -7.64 2.80
CA PRO A 238 6.31 -6.85 4.02
C PRO A 238 5.95 -5.37 3.77
N TYR A 239 6.23 -4.86 2.57
CA TYR A 239 6.00 -3.48 2.18
C TYR A 239 4.63 -3.31 1.52
N GLN A 240 4.33 -4.09 0.48
CA GLN A 240 3.19 -3.85 -0.42
C GLN A 240 2.67 -5.16 -1.06
N GLN A 241 1.50 -5.10 -1.70
CA GLN A 241 1.10 -6.10 -2.69
C GLN A 241 1.79 -5.79 -4.02
N LEU A 242 2.27 -6.81 -4.72
CA LEU A 242 2.93 -6.68 -6.02
C LEU A 242 2.20 -7.58 -7.02
N GLU A 243 1.77 -7.01 -8.14
CA GLU A 243 1.18 -7.75 -9.26
C GLU A 243 1.89 -7.37 -10.58
N VAL A 244 2.08 -8.34 -11.47
CA VAL A 244 2.50 -8.12 -12.85
C VAL A 244 1.37 -8.58 -13.74
N VAL A 245 0.87 -7.67 -14.58
CA VAL A 245 -0.30 -7.89 -15.42
C VAL A 245 0.03 -7.60 -16.87
N ASP A 246 -0.33 -8.53 -17.75
CA ASP A 246 -0.18 -8.37 -19.20
C ASP A 246 -1.54 -7.97 -19.81
N ASP A 247 -1.57 -6.82 -20.49
CA ASP A 247 -2.72 -6.33 -21.27
C ASP A 247 -2.31 -6.11 -22.72
N GLY A 248 -2.59 -7.10 -23.57
CA GLY A 248 -2.08 -7.12 -24.94
C GLY A 248 -0.56 -7.21 -24.96
N ASP A 249 0.08 -6.21 -25.54
CA ASP A 249 1.54 -6.13 -25.67
C ASP A 249 2.18 -5.28 -24.58
N VAL A 250 1.41 -4.78 -23.61
CA VAL A 250 1.93 -3.98 -22.49
C VAL A 250 1.94 -4.81 -21.21
N ARG A 251 3.11 -4.93 -20.59
CA ARG A 251 3.26 -5.51 -19.25
C ARG A 251 3.38 -4.41 -18.22
N THR A 252 2.53 -4.45 -17.20
CA THR A 252 2.47 -3.42 -16.15
C THR A 252 2.76 -4.00 -14.77
N LEU A 253 3.62 -3.32 -14.01
CA LEU A 253 3.85 -3.56 -12.59
C LEU A 253 2.83 -2.74 -11.78
N TYR A 254 2.04 -3.43 -10.96
CA TYR A 254 1.15 -2.83 -9.98
C TYR A 254 1.70 -3.02 -8.57
N LEU A 255 1.75 -1.95 -7.79
CA LEU A 255 2.05 -2.02 -6.35
C LEU A 255 0.88 -1.43 -5.56
N ASP A 256 0.31 -2.21 -4.64
CA ASP A 256 -0.93 -1.88 -3.92
C ASP A 256 -2.06 -1.38 -4.86
N GLY A 257 -2.17 -1.97 -6.06
CA GLY A 257 -3.20 -1.63 -7.05
C GLY A 257 -2.91 -0.40 -7.92
N ALA A 258 -1.85 0.36 -7.65
CA ALA A 258 -1.42 1.49 -8.48
C ALA A 258 -0.44 1.04 -9.58
N ARG A 259 -0.58 1.57 -10.80
CA ARG A 259 0.41 1.39 -11.87
C ARG A 259 1.71 2.09 -11.48
N HIS A 260 2.81 1.36 -11.51
CA HIS A 260 4.13 1.84 -11.09
C HIS A 260 5.19 1.78 -12.19
N SER A 261 5.12 0.77 -13.05
CA SER A 261 5.99 0.63 -14.22
C SER A 261 5.23 -0.06 -15.34
N ALA A 262 5.61 0.20 -16.57
CA ALA A 262 5.13 -0.55 -17.71
C ALA A 262 6.22 -0.65 -18.78
N ILE A 263 6.25 -1.79 -19.47
CA ILE A 263 7.09 -2.01 -20.65
C ILE A 263 6.23 -2.47 -21.81
N ASP A 264 6.67 -2.12 -23.00
CA ASP A 264 6.15 -2.66 -24.24
C ASP A 264 6.90 -3.96 -24.56
N LEU A 265 6.17 -5.05 -24.76
CA LEU A 265 6.75 -6.37 -25.02
C LEU A 265 7.27 -6.50 -26.46
N GLU A 266 6.81 -5.64 -27.39
CA GLU A 266 7.30 -5.61 -28.77
C GLU A 266 8.48 -4.65 -28.94
N ASP A 267 8.53 -3.57 -28.15
CA ASP A 267 9.59 -2.55 -28.18
C ASP A 267 10.05 -2.15 -26.77
N PRO A 268 10.96 -2.92 -26.14
CA PRO A 268 11.40 -2.68 -24.76
C PRO A 268 12.05 -1.30 -24.51
N ASP A 269 12.60 -0.67 -25.55
CA ASP A 269 13.26 0.63 -25.49
C ASP A 269 12.23 1.79 -25.49
N ARG A 270 10.94 1.50 -25.68
CA ARG A 270 9.87 2.50 -25.67
C ARG A 270 9.44 2.81 -24.23
N HIS A 271 9.56 4.08 -23.84
CA HIS A 271 8.92 4.57 -22.63
C HIS A 271 7.39 4.46 -22.74
N VAL A 272 6.77 3.74 -21.80
CA VAL A 272 5.31 3.68 -21.72
C VAL A 272 4.75 4.86 -20.92
N PHE A 273 5.50 5.37 -19.94
CA PHE A 273 5.08 6.50 -19.12
C PHE A 273 5.90 7.75 -19.41
N THR A 274 5.24 8.82 -19.85
CA THR A 274 5.90 10.08 -20.26
C THR A 274 6.74 10.71 -19.15
N TYR A 275 6.43 10.45 -17.88
CA TYR A 275 7.16 11.06 -16.77
C TYR A 275 8.61 10.57 -16.65
N THR A 276 8.95 9.38 -17.16
CA THR A 276 10.33 8.86 -17.08
C THR A 276 11.28 9.64 -17.97
N GLU A 277 10.79 10.26 -19.04
CA GLU A 277 11.57 11.17 -19.90
C GLU A 277 12.08 12.38 -19.11
N TYR A 278 11.33 12.84 -18.11
CA TYR A 278 11.71 14.01 -17.31
C TYR A 278 12.93 13.76 -16.42
N PHE A 279 13.28 12.49 -16.14
CA PHE A 279 14.47 12.14 -15.37
C PHE A 279 15.75 12.65 -16.04
N HIS A 280 15.71 12.87 -17.36
CA HIS A 280 16.81 13.39 -18.17
C HIS A 280 16.95 14.93 -18.14
N LEU A 281 15.98 15.67 -17.59
CA LEU A 281 16.04 17.14 -17.51
C LEU A 281 17.32 17.68 -16.86
N PRO A 282 17.84 17.12 -15.76
CA PRO A 282 19.10 17.55 -15.16
C PRO A 282 20.31 17.43 -16.12
N MET A 283 20.29 16.49 -17.07
CA MET A 283 21.36 16.33 -18.07
C MET A 283 21.44 17.53 -19.02
N LEU A 284 20.34 18.26 -19.23
CA LEU A 284 20.35 19.55 -19.94
C LEU A 284 20.82 20.71 -19.06
N MET A 285 20.72 20.57 -17.74
CA MET A 285 21.11 21.61 -16.79
C MET A 285 22.59 21.54 -16.42
N ALA A 286 23.19 20.35 -16.42
CA ALA A 286 24.63 20.15 -16.29
C ALA A 286 25.38 20.99 -17.33
N ASP A 287 26.54 21.54 -16.97
CA ASP A 287 27.35 22.33 -17.91
C ASP A 287 27.96 21.48 -19.01
N ASP A 288 28.45 20.30 -18.65
CA ASP A 288 28.78 19.20 -19.56
C ASP A 288 28.04 17.93 -19.12
N VAL A 289 27.53 17.17 -20.09
CA VAL A 289 26.87 15.88 -19.83
C VAL A 289 27.93 14.83 -19.46
N ASP A 290 29.13 14.95 -20.04
CA ASP A 290 30.24 14.03 -19.80
C ASP A 290 30.87 14.21 -18.39
N ASP A 291 30.50 15.28 -17.66
CA ASP A 291 30.92 15.50 -16.27
C ASP A 291 29.99 14.80 -15.25
N VAL A 292 28.86 14.24 -15.69
CA VAL A 292 27.97 13.45 -14.85
C VAL A 292 28.49 12.02 -14.82
N ASP A 293 29.15 11.61 -13.74
CA ASP A 293 29.79 10.29 -13.64
C ASP A 293 28.91 9.27 -12.89
N ARG A 294 28.14 9.72 -11.89
CA ARG A 294 27.36 8.83 -11.04
C ARG A 294 25.97 9.36 -10.69
N VAL A 295 24.98 8.49 -10.93
CA VAL A 295 23.55 8.77 -10.69
C VAL A 295 22.99 7.80 -9.65
N LEU A 296 22.26 8.33 -8.66
CA LEU A 296 21.52 7.52 -7.68
C LEU A 296 20.02 7.64 -7.92
N PHE A 297 19.35 6.51 -8.10
CA PHE A 297 17.90 6.40 -8.02
C PHE A 297 17.49 5.92 -6.63
N VAL A 298 16.65 6.71 -5.95
CA VAL A 298 15.99 6.33 -4.70
C VAL A 298 14.55 5.92 -5.03
N GLY A 299 14.28 4.61 -4.96
CA GLY A 299 13.10 3.98 -5.55
C GLY A 299 13.39 3.50 -6.96
N GLY A 300 13.10 2.21 -7.23
CA GLY A 300 13.36 1.60 -8.53
C GLY A 300 12.17 1.59 -9.48
N GLY A 301 10.93 1.59 -8.98
CA GLY A 301 9.72 1.75 -9.80
C GLY A 301 9.62 0.79 -11.01
N GLY A 302 10.13 -0.44 -10.91
CA GLY A 302 10.22 -1.40 -12.04
C GLY A 302 11.49 -1.30 -12.89
N TYR A 303 12.44 -0.44 -12.52
CA TYR A 303 13.80 -0.26 -13.05
C TYR A 303 13.92 0.31 -14.47
N THR A 304 12.80 0.68 -15.10
CA THR A 304 12.80 1.30 -16.43
C THR A 304 13.64 2.57 -16.50
N GLY A 305 13.45 3.52 -15.57
CA GLY A 305 14.26 4.75 -15.51
C GLY A 305 15.77 4.51 -15.30
N PRO A 306 16.17 3.72 -14.28
CA PRO A 306 17.58 3.36 -14.08
C PRO A 306 18.24 2.64 -15.27
N GLN A 307 17.55 1.70 -15.90
CA GLN A 307 18.08 0.97 -17.06
C GLN A 307 18.29 1.91 -18.24
N ASP A 308 17.28 2.73 -18.53
CA ASP A 308 17.36 3.73 -19.59
C ASP A 308 18.53 4.70 -19.39
N PHE A 309 18.78 5.14 -18.15
CA PHE A 309 19.97 5.95 -17.82
C PHE A 309 21.29 5.22 -18.09
N ALA A 310 21.38 3.94 -17.74
CA ALA A 310 22.58 3.14 -17.95
C ALA A 310 22.83 2.83 -19.43
N GLU A 311 21.77 2.79 -20.25
CA GLU A 311 21.86 2.55 -21.69
C GLU A 311 22.20 3.83 -22.48
N GLN A 312 21.67 4.98 -22.05
CA GLN A 312 21.82 6.24 -22.77
C GLN A 312 23.12 6.99 -22.44
N TYR A 313 23.66 6.84 -21.23
CA TYR A 313 24.83 7.59 -20.77
C TYR A 313 25.93 6.67 -20.23
N ASP A 314 27.19 7.08 -20.37
CA ASP A 314 28.35 6.38 -19.79
C ASP A 314 28.50 6.71 -18.29
N VAL A 315 27.49 6.33 -17.48
CA VAL A 315 27.40 6.67 -16.07
C VAL A 315 27.31 5.44 -15.18
N THR A 316 27.80 5.56 -13.94
CA THR A 316 27.51 4.56 -12.92
C THR A 316 26.11 4.82 -12.34
N VAL A 317 25.19 3.88 -12.51
CA VAL A 317 23.84 3.96 -11.94
C VAL A 317 23.75 3.12 -10.67
N ASP A 318 23.49 3.76 -9.53
CA ASP A 318 23.12 3.12 -8.28
C ASP A 318 21.60 3.21 -8.07
N VAL A 319 20.97 2.13 -7.61
CA VAL A 319 19.52 2.10 -7.30
C VAL A 319 19.32 1.59 -5.89
N VAL A 320 18.61 2.35 -5.07
CA VAL A 320 18.20 1.93 -3.72
C VAL A 320 16.72 1.60 -3.73
N GLU A 321 16.39 0.31 -3.61
CA GLU A 321 15.03 -0.20 -3.57
C GLU A 321 14.76 -0.87 -2.21
N ILE A 322 13.67 -0.50 -1.56
CA ILE A 322 13.35 -0.97 -0.21
C ILE A 322 12.78 -2.40 -0.23
N ASP A 323 12.08 -2.76 -1.30
CA ASP A 323 11.40 -4.03 -1.46
C ASP A 323 12.16 -4.97 -2.42
N PRO A 324 12.89 -5.98 -1.92
CA PRO A 324 13.67 -6.87 -2.78
C PRO A 324 12.83 -7.69 -3.77
N GLU A 325 11.53 -7.87 -3.52
CA GLU A 325 10.64 -8.55 -4.47
C GLU A 325 10.34 -7.67 -5.69
N VAL A 326 10.41 -6.34 -5.57
CA VAL A 326 10.31 -5.42 -6.72
C VAL A 326 11.52 -5.61 -7.63
N THR A 327 12.73 -5.67 -7.06
CA THR A 327 13.94 -5.98 -7.83
C THR A 327 13.85 -7.36 -8.49
N GLY A 328 13.41 -8.38 -7.75
CA GLY A 328 13.26 -9.74 -8.29
C GLY A 328 12.23 -9.83 -9.41
N ALA A 329 11.13 -9.09 -9.30
CA ALA A 329 10.14 -8.97 -10.35
C ALA A 329 10.71 -8.25 -11.58
N ALA A 330 11.50 -7.20 -11.40
CA ALA A 330 12.16 -6.49 -12.49
C ALA A 330 13.14 -7.40 -13.26
N GLU A 331 13.97 -8.19 -12.56
CA GLU A 331 14.87 -9.17 -13.18
C GLU A 331 14.11 -10.24 -13.98
N THR A 332 13.00 -10.74 -13.42
CA THR A 332 12.28 -11.88 -13.99
C THR A 332 11.34 -11.50 -15.12
N TYR A 333 10.64 -10.37 -14.98
CA TYR A 333 9.52 -10.00 -15.83
C TYR A 333 9.75 -8.74 -16.67
N PHE A 334 10.72 -7.89 -16.29
CA PHE A 334 11.04 -6.63 -16.97
C PHE A 334 12.44 -6.58 -17.58
N GLY A 335 13.20 -7.68 -17.51
CA GLY A 335 14.49 -7.80 -18.21
C GLY A 335 15.64 -7.02 -17.58
N LEU A 336 15.54 -6.65 -16.29
CA LEU A 336 16.62 -5.96 -15.58
C LEU A 336 17.93 -6.77 -15.61
N ASP A 337 18.96 -6.23 -16.26
CA ASP A 337 20.33 -6.73 -16.16
C ASP A 337 21.09 -5.99 -15.04
N ARG A 338 21.52 -6.75 -14.03
CA ARG A 338 22.33 -6.21 -12.92
C ARG A 338 23.76 -5.85 -13.34
N GLY A 339 24.19 -6.22 -14.54
CA GLY A 339 25.45 -5.76 -15.11
C GLY A 339 25.50 -4.25 -15.32
N ASP A 340 24.34 -3.64 -15.58
CA ASP A 340 24.23 -2.26 -16.03
C ASP A 340 23.88 -1.30 -14.87
N VAL A 341 23.33 -1.83 -13.76
CA VAL A 341 22.97 -1.03 -12.57
C VAL A 341 23.39 -1.69 -11.26
N ASN A 342 23.87 -0.87 -10.31
CA ASN A 342 24.26 -1.29 -8.97
C ASN A 342 23.05 -1.23 -8.02
N VAL A 343 22.47 -2.39 -7.70
CA VAL A 343 21.28 -2.46 -6.85
C VAL A 343 21.62 -2.62 -5.36
N HIS A 344 21.08 -1.73 -4.53
CA HIS A 344 21.17 -1.76 -3.07
C HIS A 344 19.78 -1.96 -2.47
N THR A 345 19.59 -3.01 -1.67
CA THR A 345 18.31 -3.22 -0.97
C THR A 345 18.28 -2.45 0.35
N GLY A 346 17.34 -1.51 0.51
CA GLY A 346 17.14 -0.79 1.76
C GLY A 346 16.38 0.53 1.61
N ASP A 347 16.27 1.24 2.73
CA ASP A 347 15.70 2.59 2.76
C ASP A 347 16.69 3.63 2.21
N GLY A 348 16.23 4.49 1.30
CA GLY A 348 17.05 5.49 0.63
C GLY A 348 17.76 6.46 1.57
N ARG A 349 17.07 6.93 2.61
CA ARG A 349 17.66 7.83 3.61
C ARG A 349 18.73 7.12 4.44
N GLN A 350 18.47 5.88 4.87
CA GLN A 350 19.47 5.09 5.58
C GLN A 350 20.70 4.77 4.72
N PHE A 351 20.51 4.53 3.42
CA PHE A 351 21.62 4.33 2.50
C PHE A 351 22.49 5.59 2.39
N LEU A 352 21.87 6.75 2.13
CA LEU A 352 22.56 8.05 2.04
C LEU A 352 23.30 8.43 3.33
N GLN A 353 22.78 8.04 4.49
CA GLN A 353 23.46 8.25 5.77
C GLN A 353 24.74 7.39 5.94
N ARG A 354 24.81 6.24 5.27
CA ARG A 354 25.89 5.25 5.46
C ARG A 354 26.93 5.24 4.36
N THR A 355 26.55 5.56 3.13
CA THR A 355 27.48 5.58 2.00
C THR A 355 28.52 6.68 2.20
N ASP A 356 29.72 6.50 1.64
CA ASP A 356 30.74 7.54 1.52
C ASP A 356 30.86 8.05 0.08
N GLU A 357 30.01 7.55 -0.82
CA GLU A 357 29.96 7.93 -2.22
C GLU A 357 29.27 9.28 -2.41
N THR A 358 29.71 10.01 -3.43
CA THR A 358 29.14 11.27 -3.90
C THR A 358 28.49 11.04 -5.27
N TYR A 359 27.39 11.74 -5.53
CA TYR A 359 26.60 11.63 -6.75
C TYR A 359 26.50 12.97 -7.47
N ASP A 360 26.40 12.95 -8.79
CA ASP A 360 26.17 14.15 -9.61
C ASP A 360 24.67 14.39 -9.82
N LEU A 361 23.89 13.31 -9.81
CA LEU A 361 22.44 13.36 -9.84
C LEU A 361 21.86 12.37 -8.84
N ILE A 362 20.91 12.83 -8.02
CA ILE A 362 20.05 11.97 -7.22
C ILE A 362 18.60 12.12 -7.71
N VAL A 363 18.02 11.03 -8.20
CA VAL A 363 16.62 10.94 -8.63
C VAL A 363 15.79 10.31 -7.52
N LEU A 364 14.81 11.05 -7.00
CA LEU A 364 13.84 10.59 -6.01
C LEU A 364 12.56 10.15 -6.73
N ASP A 365 12.40 8.82 -6.87
CA ASP A 365 11.21 8.17 -7.44
C ASP A 365 10.57 7.19 -6.44
N ALA A 366 10.49 7.62 -5.18
CA ALA A 366 9.90 6.84 -4.08
C ALA A 366 8.47 7.29 -3.72
N PHE A 367 7.91 8.24 -4.47
CA PHE A 367 6.65 8.89 -4.14
C PHE A 367 5.46 8.15 -4.75
N LYS A 368 4.54 7.67 -3.91
CA LYS A 368 3.25 7.15 -4.34
C LYS A 368 2.17 8.18 -4.09
N LYS A 369 1.10 8.13 -4.90
CA LYS A 369 -0.04 9.04 -4.77
C LYS A 369 -0.68 8.98 -3.37
N GLU A 370 -0.87 7.78 -2.83
CA GLU A 370 -1.53 7.57 -1.54
C GLU A 370 -0.55 7.50 -0.36
N GLN A 371 0.76 7.37 -0.62
CA GLN A 371 1.76 7.22 0.43
C GLN A 371 3.11 7.78 -0.02
N VAL A 372 3.43 8.96 0.51
CA VAL A 372 4.75 9.56 0.40
C VAL A 372 5.51 9.29 1.70
N PRO A 373 6.69 8.64 1.66
CA PRO A 373 7.51 8.48 2.86
C PRO A 373 7.95 9.85 3.39
N PHE A 374 7.33 10.32 4.48
CA PHE A 374 7.55 11.68 4.99
C PHE A 374 9.01 11.97 5.30
N HIS A 375 9.79 10.96 5.71
CA HIS A 375 11.20 11.12 6.03
C HIS A 375 12.09 11.40 4.81
N LEU A 376 11.53 11.32 3.58
CA LEU A 376 12.18 11.69 2.32
C LEU A 376 11.73 13.06 1.78
N THR A 377 10.89 13.80 2.52
CA THR A 377 10.37 15.11 2.10
C THR A 377 10.89 16.26 2.94
N THR A 378 11.67 15.98 3.99
CA THR A 378 12.04 16.97 5.02
C THR A 378 13.27 17.78 4.65
N VAL A 379 13.42 18.97 5.22
CA VAL A 379 14.63 19.79 5.10
C VAL A 379 15.87 19.00 5.49
N GLU A 380 15.81 18.23 6.59
CA GLU A 380 16.94 17.41 7.06
C GLU A 380 17.33 16.33 6.03
N PHE A 381 16.37 15.85 5.24
CA PHE A 381 16.67 14.96 4.12
C PHE A 381 17.25 15.73 2.93
N MET A 382 16.74 16.93 2.60
CA MET A 382 17.34 17.77 1.55
C MET A 382 18.79 18.16 1.87
N GLU A 383 19.08 18.46 3.13
CA GLU A 383 20.46 18.69 3.62
C GLU A 383 21.34 17.46 3.41
N LEU A 384 20.84 16.27 3.78
CA LEU A 384 21.54 15.00 3.54
C LEU A 384 21.81 14.76 2.04
N LEU A 385 20.85 15.07 1.16
CA LEU A 385 21.07 14.99 -0.28
C LEU A 385 22.17 15.94 -0.73
N SER A 386 22.13 17.20 -0.29
CA SER A 386 23.14 18.21 -0.62
C SER A 386 24.56 17.82 -0.17
N GLU A 387 24.68 17.15 0.98
CA GLU A 387 25.94 16.58 1.49
C GLU A 387 26.48 15.41 0.66
N ARG A 388 25.60 14.66 -0.02
CA ARG A 388 25.96 13.52 -0.89
C ARG A 388 26.03 13.87 -2.37
N LEU A 389 25.75 15.12 -2.73
CA LEU A 389 25.91 15.64 -4.07
C LEU A 389 27.30 16.24 -4.28
N SER A 390 27.82 16.14 -5.50
CA SER A 390 29.01 16.87 -5.96
C SER A 390 28.78 18.39 -5.88
N GLU A 391 29.81 19.21 -6.14
CA GLU A 391 29.69 20.67 -5.99
C GLU A 391 28.60 21.25 -6.92
N ASP A 392 28.47 20.69 -8.13
CA ASP A 392 27.50 21.06 -9.16
C ASP A 392 26.32 20.07 -9.25
N GLY A 393 26.19 19.18 -8.27
CA GLY A 393 25.22 18.10 -8.28
C GLY A 393 23.77 18.57 -8.13
N MET A 394 22.85 17.75 -8.64
CA MET A 394 21.42 18.05 -8.73
C MET A 394 20.54 16.98 -8.08
N VAL A 395 19.36 17.38 -7.63
CA VAL A 395 18.28 16.49 -7.22
C VAL A 395 17.14 16.60 -8.23
N HIS A 396 16.66 15.48 -8.74
CA HIS A 396 15.39 15.37 -9.44
C HIS A 396 14.38 14.65 -8.54
N ALA A 397 13.18 15.19 -8.35
CA ALA A 397 12.15 14.58 -7.51
C ALA A 397 10.80 14.49 -8.22
N ASN A 398 10.24 13.28 -8.25
CA ASN A 398 8.95 12.98 -8.88
C ASN A 398 7.78 13.14 -7.90
N VAL A 399 7.10 14.28 -7.89
CA VAL A 399 6.03 14.55 -6.91
C VAL A 399 4.66 14.35 -7.53
N ILE A 400 3.85 13.45 -6.97
CA ILE A 400 2.45 13.32 -7.40
C ILE A 400 1.61 14.40 -6.70
N SER A 401 1.08 15.37 -7.46
CA SER A 401 0.28 16.47 -6.92
C SER A 401 -0.49 17.20 -8.04
N ALA A 402 -1.36 18.16 -7.70
CA ALA A 402 -1.90 19.08 -8.70
C ALA A 402 -0.97 20.28 -8.91
N PRO A 403 -0.87 20.84 -10.14
CA PRO A 403 -0.08 22.05 -10.39
C PRO A 403 -0.54 23.28 -9.61
N SER A 404 -1.81 23.33 -9.19
CA SER A 404 -2.39 24.46 -8.47
C SER A 404 -3.64 24.10 -7.65
N GLY A 405 -4.03 25.01 -6.76
CA GLY A 405 -5.21 24.87 -5.90
C GLY A 405 -4.94 23.99 -4.67
N PRO A 406 -6.00 23.57 -3.94
CA PRO A 406 -5.85 22.80 -2.70
C PRO A 406 -5.13 21.46 -2.90
N ALA A 407 -5.33 20.81 -4.05
CA ALA A 407 -4.65 19.56 -4.40
C ALA A 407 -3.15 19.74 -4.74
N GLY A 408 -2.65 20.98 -4.79
CA GLY A 408 -1.24 21.32 -4.98
C GLY A 408 -0.52 21.69 -3.68
N GLU A 409 -1.17 21.57 -2.52
CA GLU A 409 -0.59 21.93 -1.21
C GLU A 409 0.71 21.16 -0.94
N PHE A 410 0.74 19.85 -1.22
CA PHE A 410 1.95 19.04 -1.07
C PHE A 410 3.09 19.48 -2.00
N TYR A 411 2.81 19.70 -3.30
CA TYR A 411 3.81 20.22 -4.25
C TYR A 411 4.44 21.53 -3.77
N ARG A 412 3.63 22.47 -3.27
CA ARG A 412 4.12 23.77 -2.79
C ARG A 412 4.99 23.62 -1.54
N ALA A 413 4.60 22.75 -0.61
CA ALA A 413 5.38 22.46 0.60
C ALA A 413 6.71 21.78 0.25
N GLN A 414 6.70 20.83 -0.68
CA GLN A 414 7.90 20.15 -1.17
C GLN A 414 8.85 21.13 -1.87
N TYR A 415 8.31 21.96 -2.78
CA TYR A 415 9.09 23.02 -3.45
C TYR A 415 9.76 23.95 -2.43
N LYS A 416 8.98 24.47 -1.46
CA LYS A 416 9.50 25.35 -0.41
C LYS A 416 10.60 24.67 0.40
N THR A 417 10.40 23.41 0.76
CA THR A 417 11.37 22.62 1.55
C THR A 417 12.67 22.41 0.79
N MET A 418 12.62 22.10 -0.51
CA MET A 418 13.82 22.01 -1.35
C MET A 418 14.54 23.37 -1.46
N ALA A 419 13.78 24.47 -1.58
CA ALA A 419 14.32 25.82 -1.68
C ALA A 419 14.98 26.34 -0.38
N GLU A 420 14.78 25.69 0.76
CA GLU A 420 15.54 26.00 1.99
C GLU A 420 17.00 25.55 1.91
N VAL A 421 17.32 24.56 1.07
CA VAL A 421 18.66 23.95 0.96
C VAL A 421 19.33 24.24 -0.38
N PHE A 422 18.58 24.23 -1.48
CA PHE A 422 19.11 24.39 -2.83
C PHE A 422 18.88 25.81 -3.37
N PRO A 423 19.91 26.49 -3.91
CA PRO A 423 19.79 27.84 -4.49
C PRO A 423 18.78 27.96 -5.63
N THR A 424 18.63 26.90 -6.42
CA THR A 424 17.68 26.87 -7.54
C THR A 424 16.78 25.66 -7.42
N VAL A 425 15.49 25.89 -7.67
CA VAL A 425 14.46 24.86 -7.80
C VAL A 425 13.60 25.22 -9.01
N SER A 426 13.33 24.25 -9.87
CA SER A 426 12.45 24.41 -11.03
C SER A 426 11.43 23.28 -11.07
N SER A 427 10.21 23.58 -11.52
CA SER A 427 9.11 22.62 -11.57
C SER A 427 8.55 22.45 -12.97
N TYR A 428 8.14 21.24 -13.29
CA TYR A 428 7.63 20.86 -14.61
C TYR A 428 6.40 19.97 -14.43
N ARG A 429 5.32 20.31 -15.14
CA ARG A 429 4.11 19.46 -15.17
C ARG A 429 4.23 18.38 -16.24
N THR A 430 3.50 17.29 -16.08
CA THR A 430 3.44 16.18 -17.06
C THR A 430 2.13 16.16 -17.82
N SER A 431 1.17 17.03 -17.52
CA SER A 431 -0.06 17.19 -18.30
C SER A 431 -0.54 18.64 -18.21
N ASP A 432 -1.15 19.13 -19.28
CA ASP A 432 -1.79 20.44 -19.32
C ASP A 432 -3.03 20.54 -18.40
N LEU A 433 -3.59 19.40 -17.98
CA LEU A 433 -4.74 19.33 -17.10
C LEU A 433 -4.39 19.76 -15.66
N ASN A 434 -5.21 20.62 -15.05
CA ASN A 434 -5.10 20.90 -13.63
C ASN A 434 -5.75 19.79 -12.78
N ALA A 435 -5.18 18.60 -12.85
CA ALA A 435 -5.55 17.38 -12.12
C ALA A 435 -4.34 16.85 -11.33
N ILE A 436 -4.55 15.81 -10.52
CA ILE A 436 -3.41 15.10 -9.90
C ILE A 436 -2.60 14.47 -11.02
N GLN A 437 -1.30 14.76 -11.04
CA GLN A 437 -0.36 14.32 -12.06
C GLN A 437 1.06 14.25 -11.44
N ASN A 438 2.05 13.84 -12.22
CA ASN A 438 3.45 13.98 -11.83
C ASN A 438 3.88 15.43 -12.04
N VAL A 439 4.46 16.03 -11.00
CA VAL A 439 5.11 17.33 -11.01
C VAL A 439 6.57 17.10 -10.68
N GLN A 440 7.43 17.32 -11.68
CA GLN A 440 8.85 17.06 -11.58
C GLN A 440 9.55 18.29 -11.01
N LEU A 441 10.34 18.09 -9.96
CA LEU A 441 11.15 19.13 -9.32
C LEU A 441 12.62 18.87 -9.61
N VAL A 442 13.32 19.86 -10.15
CA VAL A 442 14.78 19.82 -10.29
C VAL A 442 15.39 20.91 -9.43
N ALA A 443 16.23 20.52 -8.48
CA ALA A 443 16.97 21.41 -7.62
C ALA A 443 18.48 21.26 -7.83
N SER A 444 19.23 22.36 -7.81
CA SER A 444 20.68 22.36 -8.03
C SER A 444 21.41 23.11 -6.92
N LYS A 445 22.65 22.69 -6.66
CA LYS A 445 23.60 23.42 -5.82
C LYS A 445 24.17 24.66 -6.54
N ASP A 446 24.09 24.68 -7.87
CA ASP A 446 24.41 25.85 -8.70
C ASP A 446 23.26 26.89 -8.64
N ASP A 447 23.63 28.17 -8.54
CA ASP A 447 22.70 29.30 -8.58
C ASP A 447 22.33 29.76 -10.00
N THR A 448 22.91 29.13 -11.02
CA THR A 448 22.65 29.38 -12.44
C THR A 448 21.21 29.06 -12.82
N ARG A 449 20.51 30.06 -13.37
CA ARG A 449 19.12 29.92 -13.83
C ARG A 449 19.04 29.93 -15.34
N LEU A 450 18.93 28.74 -15.93
CA LEU A 450 18.71 28.58 -17.36
C LEU A 450 17.29 28.99 -17.75
N THR A 451 17.15 29.66 -18.87
CA THR A 451 15.87 29.99 -19.52
C THR A 451 15.37 28.82 -20.35
N LYS A 452 14.07 28.81 -20.69
CA LYS A 452 13.53 27.80 -21.64
C LYS A 452 14.26 27.84 -22.99
N ALA A 453 14.67 29.02 -23.45
CA ALA A 453 15.40 29.16 -24.71
C ALA A 453 16.76 28.47 -24.65
N GLU A 454 17.53 28.69 -23.58
CA GLU A 454 18.82 28.02 -23.37
C GLU A 454 18.67 26.51 -23.23
N LEU A 455 17.63 26.02 -22.52
CA LEU A 455 17.35 24.59 -22.44
C LEU A 455 17.00 23.99 -23.80
N ARG A 456 16.23 24.69 -24.64
CA ARG A 456 15.93 24.24 -26.01
C ARG A 456 17.17 24.22 -26.90
N ASP A 457 18.04 25.21 -26.77
CA ASP A 457 19.32 25.25 -27.48
C ASP A 457 20.22 24.08 -27.06
N ARG A 458 20.26 23.76 -25.76
CA ARG A 458 20.99 22.58 -25.24
C ARG A 458 20.36 21.27 -25.72
N ASN A 459 19.04 21.13 -25.68
CA ASN A 459 18.31 19.93 -26.18
C ASN A 459 18.57 19.69 -27.67
N ALA A 460 18.68 20.75 -28.48
CA ALA A 460 18.98 20.63 -29.91
C ALA A 460 20.46 20.33 -30.20
N ALA A 461 21.37 20.61 -29.25
CA ALA A 461 22.81 20.51 -29.44
C ALA A 461 23.44 19.27 -28.78
N ARG A 462 22.81 18.72 -27.73
CA ARG A 462 23.29 17.56 -26.98
C ARG A 462 22.58 16.30 -27.44
N GLU A 463 23.30 15.19 -27.48
CA GLU A 463 22.74 13.86 -27.73
C GLU A 463 22.32 13.27 -26.38
N THR A 464 21.14 13.62 -25.88
CA THR A 464 20.59 13.10 -24.61
C THR A 464 19.72 11.86 -24.78
N GLY A 465 19.71 11.26 -25.98
CA GLY A 465 18.91 10.07 -26.36
C GLY A 465 17.38 10.23 -26.33
N VAL A 466 16.86 11.19 -25.54
CA VAL A 466 15.44 11.56 -25.41
C VAL A 466 15.22 13.01 -25.89
N ASP A 467 14.12 13.26 -26.60
CA ASP A 467 13.72 14.62 -26.98
C ASP A 467 12.94 15.30 -25.85
N LEU A 468 13.54 16.29 -25.20
CA LEU A 468 12.97 16.96 -24.02
C LEU A 468 12.22 18.26 -24.35
N GLN A 469 11.81 18.50 -25.60
CA GLN A 469 11.04 19.71 -25.96
C GLN A 469 9.77 19.87 -25.12
N ASP A 470 8.94 18.83 -25.03
CA ASP A 470 7.68 18.88 -24.28
C ASP A 470 7.90 19.08 -22.77
N PRO A 471 8.83 18.35 -22.10
CA PRO A 471 9.26 18.67 -20.75
C PRO A 471 9.66 20.13 -20.55
N ILE A 472 10.51 20.70 -21.41
CA ILE A 472 10.94 22.11 -21.32
C ILE A 472 9.75 23.07 -21.43
N ASP A 473 8.84 22.79 -22.36
CA ASP A 473 7.65 23.60 -22.62
C ASP A 473 6.66 23.55 -21.46
N ASN A 474 6.66 22.44 -20.73
CA ASN A 474 5.88 22.23 -19.51
C ASN A 474 6.51 22.78 -18.23
N ARG A 475 7.67 23.46 -18.30
CA ARG A 475 8.21 24.20 -17.14
C ARG A 475 7.18 25.20 -16.61
N MET A 476 6.89 25.10 -15.32
CA MET A 476 5.97 25.93 -14.58
C MET A 476 6.64 27.20 -14.05
N ALA A 477 5.84 28.21 -13.70
CA ALA A 477 6.31 29.34 -12.93
C ALA A 477 6.58 28.92 -11.47
N GLU A 478 7.46 29.66 -10.78
CA GLU A 478 7.68 29.45 -9.35
C GLU A 478 6.33 29.53 -8.60
N PRO A 479 5.98 28.52 -7.79
CA PRO A 479 4.73 28.54 -7.05
C PRO A 479 4.77 29.59 -5.95
N ASP A 480 3.62 30.15 -5.60
CA ASP A 480 3.49 30.89 -4.34
C ASP A 480 3.72 29.89 -3.19
N THR A 481 4.60 30.20 -2.24
CA THR A 481 4.92 29.34 -1.09
C THR A 481 4.72 30.03 0.26
N ASP A 482 4.07 31.20 0.29
CA ASP A 482 3.96 32.02 1.51
C ASP A 482 3.20 31.29 2.64
N ASP A 483 2.10 30.63 2.30
CA ASP A 483 1.27 29.80 3.20
C ASP A 483 1.67 28.31 3.22
N ALA A 484 2.61 27.88 2.38
CA ALA A 484 3.07 26.50 2.39
C ALA A 484 3.98 26.22 3.62
N PRO A 485 3.79 25.11 4.34
CA PRO A 485 4.69 24.74 5.43
C PRO A 485 6.05 24.27 4.89
N VAL A 486 7.08 24.44 5.72
CA VAL A 486 8.36 23.75 5.54
C VAL A 486 8.26 22.40 6.25
N LEU A 487 8.60 21.32 5.55
CA LEU A 487 8.52 19.97 6.09
C LEU A 487 9.80 19.66 6.87
N THR A 488 9.67 19.23 8.12
CA THR A 488 10.80 18.85 8.98
C THR A 488 10.55 17.48 9.59
N ASP A 489 11.60 16.81 10.06
CA ASP A 489 11.48 15.50 10.72
C ASP A 489 10.52 15.52 11.91
N ASP A 490 10.51 16.62 12.68
CA ASP A 490 9.61 16.81 13.82
C ASP A 490 8.18 17.20 13.42
N ARG A 491 7.94 17.62 12.17
CA ARG A 491 6.65 18.08 11.63
C ARG A 491 6.45 17.69 10.16
N GLY A 492 6.48 16.39 9.88
CA GLY A 492 6.17 15.82 8.57
C GLY A 492 4.67 15.61 8.36
N GLU A 493 3.87 16.69 8.32
CA GLU A 493 2.41 16.63 8.10
C GLU A 493 2.04 16.30 6.64
N VAL A 494 2.75 15.36 6.01
CA VAL A 494 2.56 15.01 4.60
C VAL A 494 1.15 14.50 4.34
N ASP A 495 0.63 13.63 5.21
CA ASP A 495 -0.72 13.06 5.08
C ASP A 495 -1.81 14.14 4.98
N SER A 496 -1.70 15.23 5.76
CA SER A 496 -2.69 16.32 5.75
C SER A 496 -2.60 17.20 4.50
N LEU A 497 -1.42 17.29 3.89
CA LEU A 497 -1.21 18.00 2.62
C LEU A 497 -1.70 17.16 1.42
N LEU A 498 -1.80 15.84 1.59
CA LEU A 498 -2.38 14.93 0.61
C LEU A 498 -3.92 14.81 0.76
N ASP A 499 -4.51 15.23 1.88
CA ASP A 499 -5.97 15.20 2.13
C ASP A 499 -6.80 15.71 0.94
N PRO A 500 -6.48 16.88 0.32
CA PRO A 500 -7.29 17.41 -0.76
C PRO A 500 -7.23 16.55 -2.03
N MET A 501 -6.19 15.72 -2.18
CA MET A 501 -5.99 14.81 -3.30
C MET A 501 -6.76 13.50 -3.14
N LEU A 502 -7.18 13.14 -1.92
CA LEU A 502 -7.90 11.89 -1.66
C LEU A 502 -9.17 11.80 -2.51
N GLY A 503 -9.36 10.68 -3.20
CA GLY A 503 -10.51 10.44 -4.07
C GLY A 503 -10.52 11.25 -5.37
N GLN A 504 -9.51 12.08 -5.64
CA GLN A 504 -9.34 12.73 -6.94
C GLN A 504 -8.66 11.80 -7.95
N ARG A 505 -8.94 12.03 -9.24
CA ARG A 505 -8.38 11.26 -10.35
C ARG A 505 -6.92 11.60 -10.55
N TYR A 506 -6.12 10.56 -10.77
CA TYR A 506 -4.72 10.68 -11.16
C TYR A 506 -4.60 10.45 -12.65
N VAL A 507 -3.96 11.40 -13.32
CA VAL A 507 -3.69 11.37 -14.75
C VAL A 507 -2.27 10.87 -14.91
N ILE A 508 -2.12 9.74 -15.62
CA ILE A 508 -0.83 9.23 -16.10
C ILE A 508 -0.87 9.45 -17.61
N GLU A 509 0.08 10.21 -18.14
CA GLU A 509 0.23 10.37 -19.58
C GLU A 509 1.09 9.23 -20.13
N GLU A 510 0.63 8.62 -21.21
CA GLU A 510 1.40 7.62 -21.97
C GLU A 510 1.98 8.27 -23.23
N THR A 511 3.17 7.81 -23.64
CA THR A 511 4.00 8.43 -24.69
C THR A 511 3.32 8.50 -26.08
N ASP A 512 2.26 7.72 -26.33
CA ASP A 512 1.43 7.84 -27.55
C ASP A 512 0.47 9.04 -27.56
N GLY A 513 0.59 9.96 -26.59
CA GLY A 513 -0.33 11.09 -26.39
C GLY A 513 -1.73 10.66 -25.95
N THR A 514 -1.86 9.41 -25.49
CA THR A 514 -3.10 8.89 -24.92
C THR A 514 -3.04 9.10 -23.42
N GLU A 515 -3.87 10.00 -22.89
CA GLU A 515 -4.06 10.11 -21.45
C GLU A 515 -4.79 8.86 -20.96
N THR A 516 -4.10 7.94 -20.29
CA THR A 516 -4.77 6.84 -19.61
C THR A 516 -5.20 7.30 -18.23
N THR A 517 -6.52 7.34 -18.05
CA THR A 517 -7.10 7.70 -16.77
C THR A 517 -6.87 6.54 -15.81
N GLY A 518 -6.17 6.78 -14.69
CA GLY A 518 -6.36 5.94 -13.52
C GLY A 518 -7.84 6.01 -13.15
N GLU A 519 -8.57 4.91 -13.34
CA GLU A 519 -10.01 4.91 -13.08
C GLU A 519 -10.27 5.37 -11.64
N PRO A 520 -11.20 6.30 -11.40
CA PRO A 520 -11.72 6.46 -10.05
C PRO A 520 -12.33 5.11 -9.66
N ALA A 521 -12.09 4.67 -8.41
CA ALA A 521 -12.80 3.53 -7.86
C ALA A 521 -14.30 3.65 -8.22
N ALA A 522 -14.77 2.68 -8.99
CA ALA A 522 -15.85 2.75 -9.96
C ALA A 522 -17.03 3.70 -9.64
N ALA A 523 -17.28 4.66 -10.53
CA ALA A 523 -18.61 5.21 -10.77
C ALA A 523 -19.16 4.64 -12.08
N ILE A 524 -19.68 3.41 -12.07
CA ILE A 524 -20.36 2.83 -13.23
C ILE A 524 -21.87 2.75 -12.95
N GLY A 525 -22.55 3.85 -13.24
CA GLY A 525 -23.99 3.88 -13.46
C GLY A 525 -24.29 3.44 -14.89
N GLY A 526 -24.92 2.29 -15.07
CA GLY A 526 -25.31 1.79 -16.38
C GLY A 526 -26.36 2.68 -17.03
N ASP A 527 -26.02 3.32 -18.15
CA ASP A 527 -27.01 3.87 -19.07
C ASP A 527 -27.26 2.89 -20.21
N ARG A 528 -28.21 1.98 -19.99
CA ARG A 528 -28.85 1.24 -21.09
C ARG A 528 -29.93 2.14 -21.69
N THR A 529 -29.55 3.04 -22.59
CA THR A 529 -30.51 3.63 -23.53
C THR A 529 -30.93 2.55 -24.53
N MET A 530 -32.13 2.02 -24.33
CA MET A 530 -32.84 1.22 -25.33
C MET A 530 -32.93 1.99 -26.64
N ARG A 531 -32.21 1.54 -27.68
CA ARG A 531 -32.54 1.87 -29.07
C ARG A 531 -33.87 1.21 -29.43
N ALA A 532 -34.94 1.99 -29.44
CA ALA A 532 -36.20 1.60 -30.07
C ALA A 532 -36.04 1.57 -31.60
N PRO A 533 -36.61 0.56 -32.31
CA PRO A 533 -36.50 0.48 -33.76
C PRO A 533 -37.43 1.48 -34.43
N ILE A 534 -36.88 2.19 -35.41
CA ILE A 534 -37.61 3.06 -36.34
C ILE A 534 -38.53 2.16 -37.19
N ALA A 535 -39.84 2.26 -36.97
CA ALA A 535 -40.84 1.68 -37.86
C ALA A 535 -41.22 2.70 -38.94
N THR A 536 -41.00 2.32 -40.18
CA THR A 536 -41.42 2.99 -41.39
C THR A 536 -42.93 2.86 -41.64
N SER A 537 -43.51 3.97 -42.14
CA SER A 537 -44.61 4.07 -43.10
C SER A 537 -46.07 4.11 -42.61
N ARG A 538 -46.70 5.21 -43.09
CA ARG A 538 -48.11 5.55 -43.32
C ARG A 538 -48.93 6.13 -42.17
#